data_AF-A0A957P0L9-F1
#
_entry.id   AF-A0A957P0L9-F1
#
_cell.length_a   1.000
_cell.length_b   1.000
_cell.length_c   1.000
_cell.angle_alpha   90.00
_cell.angle_beta   90.00
_cell.angle_gamma   90.00
#
_symmetry.space_group_name_H-M   'P 1'
#
loop_
_entity.id
_entity.type
_entity.pdbx_description
1 polymer ?
#
loop_
_entity_poly.entity_id
_entity_poly.type
_entity_poly.pdbx_seq_one_letter_code
_entity_poly.pdbx_strand_id
1 'polypeptide(L)' 'IFNSHTWHGGTLNRTNDYRRAIHSYYCRRPHPQQTDQRHWVLPETLARLNDAAKYILDVHTGPYGQVKAAEAGSAVL' A
#
# COMPACT_ATOMS: atom_id res chain seq x y z
N ILE A 1 -0.12 10.26 -15.50
CA ILE A 1 -1.19 9.96 -14.52
C ILE A 1 -2.48 9.73 -15.29
N PHE A 2 -3.20 8.65 -15.03
CA PHE A 2 -4.52 8.37 -15.58
C PHE A 2 -5.46 7.93 -14.45
N ASN A 3 -6.77 7.98 -14.67
CA ASN A 3 -7.75 7.52 -13.68
C ASN A 3 -8.19 6.07 -13.98
N SER A 4 -8.88 5.43 -13.02
CA SER A 4 -9.35 4.04 -13.15
C SER A 4 -10.38 3.79 -14.26
N HIS A 5 -10.90 4.83 -14.90
CA HIS A 5 -11.86 4.72 -16.00
C HIS A 5 -11.18 4.77 -17.38
N THR A 6 -9.86 4.97 -17.41
CA THR A 6 -9.09 4.99 -18.65
C THR A 6 -8.81 3.55 -19.08
N TRP A 7 -9.20 3.17 -20.31
CA TRP A 7 -8.73 1.92 -20.87
C TRP A 7 -7.26 2.05 -21.26
N HIS A 8 -6.41 1.18 -20.73
CA HIS A 8 -4.98 1.18 -21.02
C HIS A 8 -4.41 -0.24 -20.94
N GLY A 9 -3.21 -0.43 -21.48
CA GLY A 9 -2.48 -1.70 -21.44
C GLY A 9 -1.02 -1.52 -21.85
N GLY A 10 -0.18 -2.50 -21.50
CA GLY A 10 1.20 -2.56 -22.00
C GLY A 10 1.23 -2.79 -23.51
N THR A 11 2.25 -2.25 -24.18
CA THR A 11 2.48 -2.46 -25.62
C THR A 11 3.68 -3.37 -25.86
N LEU A 12 3.75 -3.96 -27.07
CA LEU A 12 4.88 -4.80 -27.48
C LEU A 12 6.21 -4.03 -27.33
N ASN A 13 7.15 -4.61 -26.60
CA ASN A 13 8.53 -4.15 -26.59
C ASN A 13 9.26 -4.71 -27.83
N ARG A 14 9.78 -3.84 -28.70
CA ARG A 14 10.48 -4.22 -29.94
C ARG A 14 12.01 -4.18 -29.82
N THR A 15 12.51 -4.10 -28.59
CA THR A 15 13.93 -4.00 -28.27
C THR A 15 14.36 -5.22 -27.46
N ASN A 16 15.67 -5.43 -27.37
CA ASN A 16 16.25 -6.47 -26.51
C ASN A 16 16.47 -5.99 -25.07
N ASP A 17 16.03 -4.77 -24.73
CA ASP A 17 16.24 -4.17 -23.42
C ASP A 17 15.00 -4.32 -22.52
N TYR A 18 15.23 -4.36 -21.20
CA TYR A 18 14.15 -4.38 -20.23
C TYR A 18 13.42 -3.04 -20.16
N ARG A 19 12.09 -3.07 -20.31
CA ARG A 19 11.22 -1.93 -19.98
C ARG A 19 10.76 -2.04 -18.53
N ARG A 20 11.28 -1.18 -17.66
CA ARG A 20 10.93 -1.13 -16.23
C ARG A 20 9.92 -0.02 -15.96
N ALA A 21 9.00 -0.24 -15.03
CA ALA A 21 8.03 0.75 -14.60
C ALA A 21 7.89 0.71 -13.07
N ILE A 22 7.69 1.88 -12.47
CA ILE A 22 7.24 2.02 -11.09
C ILE A 22 5.81 2.55 -11.18
N HIS A 23 4.86 1.77 -10.66
CA HIS A 23 3.44 2.12 -10.71
C HIS A 23 2.95 2.47 -9.30
N SER A 24 2.43 3.68 -9.15
CA SER A 24 1.80 4.15 -7.92
C SER A 24 0.28 4.22 -8.13
N TYR A 25 -0.45 3.40 -7.39
CA TYR A 25 -1.90 3.39 -7.36
C TYR A 25 -2.41 4.11 -6.12
N TYR A 26 -3.37 5.02 -6.30
CA TYR A 26 -4.01 5.74 -5.21
C TYR A 26 -5.52 5.55 -5.30
N CYS A 27 -6.16 5.30 -4.17
CA CYS A 27 -7.61 5.21 -4.05
C CYS A 27 -8.08 6.03 -2.84
N ARG A 28 -9.41 6.20 -2.73
CA ARG A 28 -9.97 6.83 -1.52
C ARG A 28 -9.78 5.88 -0.34
N ARG A 29 -9.42 6.44 0.82
CA ARG A 29 -9.10 5.72 2.07
C ARG A 29 -10.03 4.54 2.46
N PRO A 30 -11.35 4.57 2.23
CA PRO A 30 -12.21 3.44 2.58
C PRO A 30 -12.00 2.18 1.72
N HIS A 31 -11.36 2.31 0.55
CA HIS A 31 -11.10 1.16 -0.31
C HIS A 31 -9.87 0.39 0.19
N PRO A 32 -9.89 -0.95 0.11
CA PRO A 32 -8.73 -1.74 0.46
C PRO A 32 -7.54 -1.38 -0.43
N GLN A 33 -6.36 -1.31 0.18
CA GLN A 33 -5.12 -1.20 -0.57
C GLN A 33 -4.85 -2.50 -1.34
N GLN A 34 -4.20 -2.41 -2.51
CA GLN A 34 -3.74 -3.59 -3.23
C GLN A 34 -2.71 -4.40 -2.43
N THR A 35 -1.93 -3.73 -1.58
CA THR A 35 -1.00 -4.34 -0.63
C THR A 35 -1.28 -3.77 0.76
N ASP A 36 -1.52 -4.64 1.74
CA ASP A 36 -1.67 -4.24 3.14
C ASP A 36 -0.31 -3.81 3.71
N GLN A 37 -0.01 -2.52 3.62
CA GLN A 37 1.25 -1.96 4.09
C GLN A 37 1.41 -2.11 5.60
N ARG A 38 0.32 -2.10 6.39
CA ARG A 38 0.41 -2.27 7.85
C ARG A 38 0.90 -3.66 8.22
N HIS A 39 0.48 -4.67 7.47
CA HIS A 39 0.88 -6.05 7.72
C HIS A 39 2.36 -6.31 7.39
N TRP A 40 2.86 -5.69 6.31
CA TRP A 40 4.19 -6.01 5.77
C TRP A 40 5.28 -4.98 6.07
N VAL A 41 4.95 -3.78 6.54
CA VAL A 41 5.96 -2.76 6.83
C VAL A 41 6.86 -3.21 7.99
N LEU A 42 8.17 -3.15 7.76
CA LEU A 42 9.16 -3.43 8.79
C LEU A 42 9.37 -2.22 9.71
N PRO A 43 9.61 -2.40 11.02
CA PRO A 43 9.81 -1.30 11.97
C PRO A 43 10.89 -0.29 11.53
N GLU A 44 12.03 -0.77 11.03
CA GLU A 44 13.14 0.06 10.55
C GLU A 44 12.81 0.83 9.26
N THR A 45 11.84 0.33 8.48
CA THR A 45 11.32 1.08 7.34
C THR A 45 10.34 2.15 7.81
N LEU A 46 9.43 1.81 8.71
CA LEU A 46 8.48 2.75 9.30
C LEU A 46 9.18 3.92 10.02
N ALA A 47 10.29 3.65 10.72
CA ALA A 47 11.07 4.65 11.44
C ALA A 47 11.69 5.72 10.53
N ARG A 48 11.93 5.41 9.24
CA ARG A 48 12.50 6.34 8.25
C ARG A 48 11.45 7.20 7.55
N LEU A 49 10.16 6.93 7.75
CA LEU A 49 9.09 7.65 7.08
C LEU A 49 8.68 8.91 7.86
N ASN A 50 8.45 10.00 7.13
CA ASN A 50 7.78 11.18 7.68
C ASN A 50 6.26 10.96 7.78
N ASP A 51 5.56 11.87 8.45
CA ASP A 51 4.13 11.71 8.73
C ASP A 51 3.26 11.71 7.48
N ALA A 52 3.63 12.49 6.46
CA ALA A 52 2.94 12.50 5.17
C ALA A 52 3.02 11.13 4.47
N ALA A 53 4.20 10.49 4.47
CA ALA A 53 4.38 9.16 3.89
C ALA A 53 3.62 8.10 4.70
N LYS A 54 3.66 8.17 6.03
CA LYS A 54 2.87 7.28 6.91
C LYS A 54 1.36 7.42 6.67
N TYR A 55 0.89 8.64 6.38
CA TYR A 55 -0.50 8.91 6.05
C TYR A 55 -0.93 8.32 4.70
N ILE A 56 -0.09 8.46 3.67
CA ILE A 56 -0.33 7.91 2.33
C ILE A 56 -0.34 6.38 2.33
N LEU A 57 0.63 5.77 3.02
CA LEU A 57 0.76 4.31 3.12
C LEU A 57 -0.18 3.69 4.16
N ASP A 58 -0.96 4.51 4.87
CA ASP A 58 -1.89 4.08 5.91
C ASP A 58 -1.21 3.34 7.08
N VAL A 59 0.04 3.68 7.40
CA VAL A 59 0.84 3.09 8.51
C VAL A 59 1.03 4.08 9.67
N HIS A 60 0.20 5.12 9.73
CA HIS A 60 0.16 6.11 10.81
C HIS A 60 -0.76 5.65 11.94
N THR A 61 -0.51 6.16 13.14
CA THR A 61 -1.38 6.02 14.31
C THR A 61 -2.42 7.14 14.32
N GLY A 62 -3.72 6.82 14.35
CA GLY A 62 -4.78 7.83 14.41
C GLY A 62 -6.20 7.25 14.35
N PRO A 63 -7.24 8.05 14.64
CA PRO A 63 -8.64 7.59 14.76
C PRO A 63 -9.28 7.12 13.44
N TYR A 64 -8.62 7.37 12.30
CA TYR A 64 -9.02 6.88 10.98
C TYR A 64 -8.19 5.68 10.50
N GLY A 65 -7.26 5.19 11.34
CA GLY A 65 -6.61 3.91 11.12
C GLY A 65 -7.58 2.78 11.43
N GLN A 66 -7.74 1.85 10.50
CA GLN A 66 -8.62 0.69 10.71
C GLN A 66 -8.19 -0.05 11.98
N VAL A 67 -9.10 -0.13 12.96
CA VAL A 67 -8.99 -1.04 14.10
C VAL A 67 -9.03 -2.47 13.56
N LYS A 68 -7.87 -3.15 13.50
CA LYS A 68 -7.90 -4.59 13.74
C LYS A 68 -7.99 -4.76 15.25
N ALA A 69 -9.15 -5.19 15.73
CA ALA A 69 -9.27 -5.75 17.06
C ALA A 69 -8.19 -6.84 17.18
N ALA A 70 -7.45 -6.82 18.29
CA ALA A 70 -6.60 -7.94 18.65
C ALA A 70 -7.50 -9.19 18.67
N GLU A 71 -7.28 -10.14 17.77
CA GLU A 71 -7.77 -11.49 17.98
C GLU A 71 -7.01 -12.01 19.20
N ALA A 72 -7.66 -11.92 20.36
CA ALA A 72 -7.29 -12.64 21.55
C ALA A 72 -7.47 -14.13 21.25
N GLY A 73 -6.47 -14.72 20.60
CA GLY A 73 -6.31 -16.16 20.53
C GLY A 73 -5.93 -16.67 21.92
N SER A 74 -6.96 -17.05 22.67
CA SER A 74 -6.86 -17.83 23.90
C SER A 74 -6.01 -19.08 23.65
N ALA A 75 -4.72 -19.02 23.98
CA ALA A 75 -3.97 -20.22 24.31
C ALA A 75 -4.50 -20.69 25.68
N VAL A 76 -5.46 -21.61 25.62
CA VAL A 76 -5.82 -22.45 26.76
C VAL A 76 -4.57 -23.22 27.16
N LEU A 77 -4.32 -23.23 28.46
CA LEU A 77 -3.26 -23.94 29.18
C LEU A 77 -3.06 -25.40 28.72
#